data_AF-A0A318P5S8-F1
#
_entry.id   AF-A0A318P5S8-F1
#
_cell.length_a   1.000
_cell.length_b   1.000
_cell.length_c   1.000
_cell.angle_alpha   90.00
_cell.angle_beta   90.00
_cell.angle_gamma   90.00
#
_symmetry.space_group_name_H-M   'P 1'
#
loop_
_entity.id
_entity.type
_entity.pdbx_description
1 polymer ?
#
loop_
_entity_poly.entity_id
_entity_poly.type
_entity_poly.pdbx_seq_one_letter_code
_entity_poly.pdbx_strand_id
1 'polypeptide(L)'
;MSVMSVRLPEDLSEQLEALAKATGRTKSFLAGQAIRDFINREAWQIAEIQQAIAEADKGDFASDDEMEARFKKMGVIVNDEN
;
A
#
# COMPACT_ATOMS: atom_id res chain seq x y z
N MET A 1 14.48 14.71 -16.55
CA MET A 1 14.29 13.28 -16.26
C MET A 1 15.42 12.83 -15.34
N SER A 2 15.11 12.08 -14.29
CA SER A 2 16.14 11.46 -13.44
C SER A 2 16.40 10.03 -13.92
N VAL A 3 17.65 9.57 -13.82
CA VAL A 3 18.05 8.22 -14.19
C VAL A 3 18.62 7.55 -12.95
N MET A 4 18.18 6.32 -12.68
CA MET A 4 18.75 5.46 -11.64
C MET A 4 19.37 4.22 -12.29
N SER A 5 20.52 3.78 -11.77
CA SER A 5 21.08 2.47 -12.10
C SER A 5 20.70 1.49 -11.00
N VAL A 6 20.13 0.34 -11.37
CA VAL A 6 19.73 -0.72 -10.44
C VAL A 6 20.48 -1.98 -10.80
N ARG A 7 21.12 -2.59 -9.81
CA ARG A 7 21.72 -3.92 -9.97
C ARG A 7 20.62 -4.97 -9.80
N LEU A 8 20.43 -5.78 -10.82
CA LEU A 8 19.51 -6.92 -10.78
C LEU A 8 20.32 -8.22 -10.67
N PRO A 9 19.86 -9.20 -9.89
CA PRO A 9 20.28 -10.59 -10.03
C PRO A 9 20.15 -11.07 -11.48
N GLU A 10 21.02 -11.99 -11.89
CA GLU A 10 21.10 -12.47 -13.27
C GLU A 10 19.80 -13.12 -13.74
N ASP A 11 19.24 -13.99 -12.91
CA ASP A 11 17.95 -14.66 -13.12
C ASP A 11 16.79 -13.67 -13.32
N LEU A 12 16.75 -12.59 -12.53
CA LEU A 12 15.73 -11.55 -12.67
C LEU A 12 15.91 -10.74 -13.96
N SER A 13 17.16 -10.46 -14.34
CA SER A 13 17.48 -9.78 -15.59
C SER A 13 17.04 -10.60 -16.81
N GLU A 14 17.26 -11.91 -16.80
CA GLU A 14 16.82 -12.83 -17.85
C GLU A 14 15.30 -12.89 -17.96
N GLN A 15 14.60 -13.00 -16.84
CA GLN A 15 13.13 -12.98 -16.79
C GLN A 15 12.57 -11.66 -17.36
N LEU A 16 13.15 -10.53 -16.99
CA LEU A 16 12.75 -9.21 -17.50
C LEU A 16 12.99 -9.10 -19.01
N GLU A 17 14.09 -9.69 -19.51
CA GLU A 17 14.39 -9.71 -20.93
C GLU A 17 13.42 -10.59 -21.73
N ALA A 18 13.08 -11.76 -21.23
CA ALA A 18 12.07 -12.63 -21.83
C ALA A 18 10.70 -11.93 -21.89
N LEU A 19 10.29 -11.28 -20.81
CA LEU A 19 9.04 -10.52 -20.74
C LEU A 19 9.03 -9.34 -21.72
N ALA A 20 10.14 -8.61 -21.82
CA ALA A 20 10.31 -7.52 -22.79
C ALA A 20 10.11 -8.02 -24.23
N LYS A 21 10.73 -9.15 -24.59
CA LYS A 21 10.57 -9.78 -25.92
C LYS A 21 9.13 -10.21 -26.18
N ALA A 22 8.49 -10.88 -25.21
CA ALA A 22 7.12 -11.37 -25.34
C ALA A 22 6.08 -10.25 -25.46
N THR A 23 6.31 -9.12 -24.81
CA THR A 23 5.37 -7.98 -24.78
C THR A 23 5.67 -6.89 -25.82
N GLY A 24 6.79 -7.01 -26.54
CA GLY A 24 7.27 -5.97 -27.47
C GLY A 24 7.64 -4.65 -26.78
N ARG A 25 8.02 -4.70 -25.49
CA ARG A 25 8.37 -3.52 -24.68
C ARG A 25 9.85 -3.50 -24.36
N THR A 26 10.38 -2.32 -24.00
CA THR A 26 11.76 -2.21 -23.53
C THR A 26 11.87 -2.60 -22.05
N LYS A 27 13.04 -3.10 -21.63
CA LYS A 27 13.32 -3.40 -20.21
C LYS A 27 13.08 -2.18 -19.32
N SER A 28 13.51 -1.00 -19.76
CA SER A 28 13.32 0.26 -19.02
C SER A 28 11.84 0.64 -18.87
N PHE A 29 11.01 0.39 -19.90
CA PHE A 29 9.57 0.63 -19.81
C PHE A 29 8.93 -0.26 -18.76
N LEU A 30 9.22 -1.57 -18.80
CA LEU A 30 8.68 -2.54 -17.84
C LEU A 30 9.16 -2.28 -16.41
N ALA A 31 10.44 -1.93 -16.24
CA ALA A 31 10.98 -1.55 -14.93
C ALA A 31 10.28 -0.29 -14.37
N GLY A 32 10.09 0.73 -15.21
CA GLY A 32 9.38 1.94 -14.82
C GLY A 32 7.91 1.69 -14.47
N GLN A 33 7.24 0.81 -15.22
CA GLN A 33 5.88 0.37 -14.91
C GLN A 33 5.82 -0.36 -13.56
N ALA A 34 6.70 -1.34 -13.34
CA ALA A 34 6.74 -2.09 -12.09
C ALA A 34 6.99 -1.20 -10.87
N ILE A 35 7.91 -0.23 -10.97
CA ILE A 35 8.17 0.76 -9.91
C ILE A 35 6.93 1.61 -9.65
N ARG A 36 6.25 2.09 -10.70
CA ARG A 36 5.03 2.88 -10.55
C ARG A 36 3.92 2.09 -9.85
N ASP A 37 3.72 0.85 -10.28
CA ASP A 37 2.69 -0.01 -9.70
C ASP A 37 3.01 -0.34 -8.24
N PHE A 38 4.29 -0.53 -7.91
CA PHE A 38 4.73 -0.70 -6.52
C PHE A 38 4.46 0.55 -5.68
N ILE A 39 4.87 1.73 -6.15
CA ILE A 39 4.64 2.99 -5.44
C ILE A 39 3.14 3.21 -5.21
N ASN A 40 2.31 3.01 -6.23
CA ASN A 40 0.86 3.20 -6.10
C ASN A 40 0.23 2.24 -5.08
N ARG A 41 0.73 1.00 -4.98
CA ARG A 41 0.26 0.02 -3.99
C ARG A 41 0.66 0.35 -2.55
N GLU A 42 1.83 0.95 -2.35
CA GLU A 42 2.34 1.25 -1.00
C GLU A 42 1.96 2.66 -0.52
N ALA A 43 1.86 3.63 -1.45
CA ALA A 43 1.67 5.04 -1.12
C ALA A 43 0.35 5.31 -0.40
N TRP A 44 -0.73 4.60 -0.76
CA TRP A 44 -2.01 4.80 -0.10
C TRP A 44 -1.96 4.37 1.38
N GLN A 45 -1.27 3.27 1.71
CA GLN A 45 -1.15 2.81 3.10
C GLN A 45 -0.36 3.80 3.94
N ILE A 46 0.74 4.30 3.39
CA ILE A 46 1.58 5.29 4.08
C ILE A 46 0.79 6.57 4.33
N ALA A 47 0.04 7.04 3.33
CA ALA A 47 -0.80 8.23 3.45
C ALA A 47 -1.91 8.04 4.51
N GLU A 48 -2.59 6.89 4.49
CA GLU A 48 -3.66 6.57 5.44
C GLU A 48 -3.13 6.51 6.88
N ILE A 49 -1.98 5.86 7.10
CA ILE A 49 -1.34 5.76 8.41
C ILE A 49 -0.94 7.16 8.91
N GLN A 50 -0.34 7.98 8.04
CA GLN A 50 0.04 9.34 8.40
C GLN A 50 -1.17 10.21 8.75
N GLN A 51 -2.28 10.05 8.02
CA GLN A 51 -3.52 10.73 8.31
C GLN A 51 -4.11 10.28 9.65
N ALA A 52 -4.20 8.97 9.89
CA ALA A 52 -4.72 8.41 11.13
C ALA A 52 -3.90 8.87 12.36
N ILE A 53 -2.57 8.96 12.23
CA ILE A 53 -1.71 9.53 13.28
C ILE A 53 -2.06 11.00 13.52
N ALA A 54 -2.24 11.80 12.46
CA ALA A 54 -2.58 13.22 12.60
C ALA A 54 -3.98 13.45 13.19
N GLU A 55 -4.94 12.56 12.94
CA GLU A 55 -6.28 12.55 13.55
C GLU A 55 -6.19 12.19 15.04
N ALA A 56 -5.44 11.13 15.37
CA ALA A 56 -5.17 10.71 16.74
C ALA A 56 -4.48 11.81 17.57
N ASP A 57 -3.47 12.48 17.00
CA ASP A 57 -2.77 13.60 17.64
C ASP A 57 -3.69 14.80 17.90
N LYS A 58 -4.78 14.95 17.12
CA LYS A 58 -5.82 15.97 17.34
C LYS A 58 -6.91 15.51 18.31
N GLY A 59 -6.86 14.27 18.79
CA GLY A 59 -7.89 13.68 19.63
C GLY A 59 -9.18 13.36 18.87
N ASP A 60 -9.13 13.23 17.55
CA ASP A 60 -10.28 12.89 16.69
C ASP A 60 -10.55 11.38 16.75
N PHE A 61 -10.96 10.93 17.93
CA PHE A 61 -11.38 9.56 18.19
C PHE A 61 -12.91 9.49 18.25
N ALA A 62 -13.46 8.35 17.85
CA ALA A 62 -14.87 8.06 18.06
C ALA A 62 -15.18 8.08 19.57
N SER A 63 -16.33 8.61 19.92
CA SER A 63 -16.85 8.54 21.27
C SER A 63 -17.25 7.11 21.64
N ASP A 64 -17.34 6.83 22.95
CA ASP A 64 -17.73 5.50 23.45
C ASP A 64 -19.09 5.05 22.88
N ASP A 65 -20.07 5.96 22.82
CA ASP A 65 -21.40 5.72 22.25
C ASP A 65 -21.33 5.34 20.75
N GLU A 66 -20.46 5.99 19.98
CA GLU A 66 -20.25 5.68 18.56
C GLU A 66 -19.57 4.32 18.36
N MET A 67 -18.64 3.97 19.25
CA MET A 67 -17.98 2.67 19.26
C MET A 67 -18.95 1.54 19.61
N GLU A 68 -19.82 1.72 20.62
CA GLU A 68 -20.87 0.76 20.96
C GLU A 68 -21.84 0.51 19.79
N ALA A 69 -22.28 1.58 19.13
CA ALA A 69 -23.14 1.49 17.96
C ALA A 69 -22.46 0.73 16.80
N ARG A 70 -21.16 0.94 16.59
CA ARG A 70 -20.33 0.23 15.60
C ARG A 70 -20.24 -1.27 15.92
N PHE A 71 -19.91 -1.63 17.16
CA PHE A 71 -19.78 -3.03 17.58
C PHE A 71 -21.10 -3.80 17.48
N LYS A 72 -22.21 -3.17 17.89
CA LYS A 72 -23.56 -3.74 17.75
C LYS A 72 -23.91 -4.00 16.29
N LYS A 73 -23.55 -3.10 15.38
CA LYS A 73 -23.76 -3.27 13.93
C LYS A 73 -22.92 -4.41 13.33
N MET A 74 -21.74 -4.66 13.89
CA MET A 74 -20.83 -5.73 13.45
C MET A 74 -21.17 -7.11 14.07
N GLY A 75 -22.20 -7.19 14.91
CA GLY A 75 -22.59 -8.44 15.57
C GLY A 75 -21.63 -8.88 16.69
N VAL A 76 -20.72 -8.00 17.11
CA VAL A 76 -19.86 -8.22 18.27
C VAL A 76 -20.70 -7.93 19.51
N ILE A 77 -20.92 -8.95 20.33
CA ILE A 77 -21.56 -8.78 21.64
C ILE A 77 -20.48 -8.25 22.58
N VAL A 78 -20.57 -6.97 22.94
CA VAL A 78 -19.78 -6.41 24.04
C VAL A 78 -20.41 -6.99 25.31
N ASN A 79 -19.80 -8.05 25.85
CA ASN A 79 -20.12 -8.50 27.20
C ASN A 79 -19.49 -7.49 28.14
N ASP A 80 -20.32 -6.62 28.70
CA ASP A 80 -19.95 -5.69 29.75
C ASP A 80 -19.78 -6.50 31.05
N GLU A 81 -18.69 -7.25 31.14
CA GLU A 81 -18.21 -7.83 32.40
C GLU A 81 -16.88 -7.18 32.78
N ASN A 82 -17.03 -6.17 33.63
CA ASN A 82 -16.18 -5.76 34.77
C ASN A 82 -15.44 -4.42 34.66
#